data_AF-A0A518ESH3-F1
#
_entry.id   AF-A0A518ESH3-F1
#
_cell.length_a   1.000
_cell.length_b   1.000
_cell.length_c   1.000
_cell.angle_alpha   90.00
_cell.angle_beta   90.00
_cell.angle_gamma   90.00
#
_symmetry.space_group_name_H-M   'P 1'
#
loop_
_entity.id
_entity.type
_entity.pdbx_description
1 polymer ?
#
loop_
_entity_poly.entity_id
_entity_poly.type
_entity_poly.pdbx_seq_one_letter_code
_entity_poly.pdbx_strand_id
1 'polypeptide(L)'
;MCFIFKTLFRTAAIGAALTAAVVGGSAMIVGPDRVGAMADQLQTRIEQTFDANLDDPAALARQIAQAKEQYPARIREVRQDLASLRDERVQLEQDQAVSERVVVLVDHDLAKLLPEVEKVQTALAEGAPRAQLASVSFDGEEMSYRRASAKVKEIERTRMAHVARAADAQHNLKYLRNQEERFEAILDKLEEENAQFEAQLAQLNNEVKSIARNERLIKMLEARQSTLDEVETFEASSLDQITTLLERKRLAQELELDQLASTVESIDYEELARSELTGN
;
A
#
# COMPACT_ATOMS: atom_id res chain seq x y z
N MET A 1 41.75 -22.34 -22.61
CA MET A 1 40.44 -21.83 -23.09
C MET A 1 39.41 -22.93 -22.91
N CYS A 2 38.16 -22.57 -22.57
CA CYS A 2 36.93 -23.37 -22.59
C CYS A 2 36.27 -23.88 -21.29
N PHE A 3 36.64 -23.43 -20.07
CA PHE A 3 35.92 -23.91 -18.86
C PHE A 3 35.45 -22.88 -17.82
N ILE A 4 35.68 -21.57 -17.99
CA ILE A 4 35.27 -20.56 -16.97
C ILE A 4 34.06 -19.71 -17.42
N PHE A 5 33.60 -19.82 -18.67
CA PHE A 5 32.47 -19.03 -19.19
C PHE A 5 31.09 -19.68 -19.02
N LYS A 6 30.97 -20.88 -18.45
CA LYS A 6 29.68 -21.62 -18.34
C LYS A 6 28.91 -21.40 -17.03
N THR A 7 29.52 -20.76 -16.04
CA THR A 7 28.87 -20.52 -14.74
C THR A 7 28.20 -19.15 -14.61
N LEU A 8 28.46 -18.21 -15.54
CA LEU A 8 27.87 -16.86 -15.53
C LEU A 8 26.48 -16.76 -16.19
N PHE A 9 25.96 -17.82 -16.79
CA PHE A 9 24.66 -17.80 -17.48
C PHE A 9 23.51 -18.50 -16.72
N ARG A 10 23.75 -18.98 -15.50
CA ARG A 10 22.72 -19.71 -14.72
C ARG A 10 22.06 -18.94 -13.59
N THR A 11 22.48 -17.70 -13.30
CA THR A 11 21.85 -16.81 -12.32
C THR A 11 21.10 -15.63 -12.95
N ALA A 12 21.11 -15.50 -14.28
CA ALA A 12 20.23 -14.60 -15.02
C ALA A 12 18.76 -15.08 -15.10
N ALA A 13 18.41 -16.16 -14.38
CA ALA A 13 17.08 -16.78 -14.36
C ALA A 13 16.39 -16.72 -12.99
N ILE A 14 16.82 -15.83 -12.09
CA ILE A 14 16.07 -15.52 -10.85
C ILE A 14 15.27 -14.21 -11.02
N GLY A 15 15.46 -13.47 -12.13
CA GLY A 15 14.63 -12.32 -12.52
C GLY A 15 13.38 -12.66 -13.36
N ALA A 16 12.97 -13.93 -13.42
CA ALA A 16 11.86 -14.38 -14.29
C ALA A 16 10.97 -15.46 -13.65
N ALA A 17 10.63 -15.29 -12.37
CA ALA A 17 9.68 -16.16 -11.67
C ALA A 17 8.59 -15.37 -10.93
N LEU A 18 8.01 -14.36 -11.57
CA LEU A 18 6.72 -13.79 -11.21
C LEU A 18 5.90 -13.51 -12.48
N THR A 19 5.74 -14.54 -13.29
CA THR A 19 4.69 -14.60 -14.30
C THR A 19 3.64 -15.64 -13.87
N ALA A 20 2.39 -15.14 -13.80
CA ALA A 20 1.14 -15.90 -13.78
C ALA A 20 0.62 -16.42 -12.42
N ALA A 21 -0.10 -15.55 -11.71
CA ALA A 21 -1.50 -15.74 -11.25
C ALA A 21 -1.80 -14.53 -10.34
N VAL A 22 -2.70 -13.60 -10.69
CA VAL A 22 -4.15 -13.79 -10.79
C VAL A 22 -4.72 -12.75 -11.77
N VAL A 23 -5.35 -13.27 -12.83
CA VAL A 23 -6.46 -12.73 -13.63
C VAL A 23 -6.48 -11.20 -13.87
N GLY A 24 -5.97 -10.78 -15.03
CA GLY A 24 -6.42 -9.54 -15.68
C GLY A 24 -5.36 -8.54 -16.15
N GLY A 25 -4.44 -8.95 -17.04
CA GLY A 25 -3.88 -8.05 -18.06
C GLY A 25 -2.51 -7.40 -17.81
N SER A 26 -1.59 -7.72 -18.72
CA SER A 26 -0.30 -7.08 -19.05
C SER A 26 0.87 -7.18 -18.05
N ALA A 27 1.84 -7.99 -18.45
CA ALA A 27 3.24 -7.81 -18.09
C ALA A 27 3.74 -6.45 -18.61
N MET A 28 4.42 -5.66 -17.76
CA MET A 28 5.24 -4.56 -18.24
C MET A 28 6.54 -4.45 -17.44
N ILE A 29 7.62 -4.46 -18.22
CA ILE A 29 8.94 -3.94 -17.91
C ILE A 29 8.79 -2.48 -17.44
N VAL A 30 9.25 -2.20 -16.23
CA VAL A 30 9.14 -0.91 -15.55
C VAL A 30 10.09 0.10 -16.20
N GLY A 31 9.53 1.07 -16.91
CA GLY A 31 10.22 2.24 -17.47
C GLY A 31 9.59 3.55 -16.94
N PRO A 32 10.37 4.63 -16.81
CA PRO A 32 9.99 5.85 -16.08
C PRO A 32 8.78 6.60 -16.65
N ASP A 33 8.47 6.47 -17.94
CA ASP A 33 7.36 7.20 -18.57
C ASP A 33 5.99 6.52 -18.46
N ARG A 34 5.88 5.36 -17.81
CA ARG A 34 4.64 4.56 -17.80
C ARG A 34 3.92 4.47 -16.45
N VAL A 35 4.49 5.03 -15.39
CA VAL A 35 3.82 5.13 -14.09
C VAL A 35 2.66 6.12 -14.13
N GLY A 36 2.76 7.17 -14.95
CA GLY A 36 1.67 8.13 -15.19
C GLY A 36 0.50 7.57 -16.00
N ALA A 37 0.76 6.67 -16.96
CA ALA A 37 -0.29 6.08 -17.79
C ALA A 37 -1.16 5.04 -17.04
N MET A 38 -0.64 4.47 -15.96
CA MET A 38 -1.40 3.59 -15.06
C MET A 38 -2.25 4.38 -14.05
N ALA A 39 -1.88 5.62 -13.74
CA ALA A 39 -2.69 6.55 -12.95
C ALA A 39 -3.96 6.96 -13.73
N ASP A 40 -3.83 7.24 -15.04
CA ASP A 40 -5.00 7.52 -15.90
C ASP A 40 -5.94 6.31 -15.99
N GLN A 41 -5.44 5.07 -16.12
CA GLN A 41 -6.31 3.89 -16.19
C GLN A 41 -6.96 3.51 -14.84
N LEU A 42 -6.32 3.80 -13.71
CA LEU A 42 -6.95 3.69 -12.39
C LEU A 42 -7.97 4.80 -12.17
N GLN A 43 -7.66 6.04 -12.54
CA GLN A 43 -8.59 7.16 -12.47
C GLN A 43 -9.81 6.95 -13.39
N THR A 44 -9.63 6.43 -14.60
CA THR A 44 -10.73 6.14 -15.55
C THR A 44 -11.59 4.96 -15.08
N ARG A 45 -11.00 3.94 -14.43
CA ARG A 45 -11.78 2.86 -13.78
C ARG A 45 -12.51 3.34 -12.54
N ILE A 46 -11.88 4.20 -11.75
CA ILE A 46 -12.48 4.85 -10.59
C ILE A 46 -13.64 5.73 -11.07
N GLU A 47 -13.50 6.53 -12.12
CA GLU A 47 -14.57 7.35 -12.70
C GLU A 47 -15.74 6.50 -13.23
N GLN A 48 -15.49 5.38 -13.91
CA GLN A 48 -16.55 4.49 -14.42
C GLN A 48 -17.25 3.63 -13.34
N THR A 49 -16.67 3.48 -12.15
CA THR A 49 -17.30 2.80 -10.99
C THR A 49 -17.76 3.74 -9.89
N PHE A 50 -17.33 5.01 -9.90
CA PHE A 50 -17.85 6.09 -9.04
C PHE A 50 -19.31 6.39 -9.37
N ASP A 51 -19.66 6.42 -10.66
CA ASP A 51 -21.03 6.73 -11.11
C ASP A 51 -22.07 5.68 -10.66
N ALA A 52 -21.64 4.47 -10.31
CA ALA A 52 -22.54 3.38 -9.93
C ALA A 52 -22.73 3.21 -8.41
N ASN A 53 -21.90 3.84 -7.56
CA ASN A 53 -21.92 3.65 -6.09
C ASN A 53 -21.89 4.96 -5.29
N LEU A 54 -22.14 6.11 -5.93
CA LEU A 54 -22.23 7.40 -5.25
C LEU A 54 -23.26 7.40 -4.10
N ASP A 55 -24.21 6.46 -4.11
CA ASP A 55 -25.29 6.34 -3.14
C ASP A 55 -24.91 5.62 -1.83
N ASP A 56 -23.80 4.85 -1.76
CA ASP A 56 -23.38 4.16 -0.52
C ASP A 56 -21.91 4.45 -0.14
N PRO A 57 -21.66 5.42 0.77
CA PRO A 57 -20.30 5.79 1.19
C PRO A 57 -19.60 4.64 1.97
N ALA A 58 -20.35 3.68 2.52
CA ALA A 58 -19.78 2.51 3.20
C ALA A 58 -19.24 1.46 2.21
N ALA A 59 -19.74 1.41 0.98
CA ALA A 59 -19.20 0.56 -0.07
C ALA A 59 -17.85 1.09 -0.58
N LEU A 60 -17.74 2.41 -0.78
CA LEU A 60 -16.50 3.11 -1.13
C LEU A 60 -15.39 2.86 -0.10
N ALA A 61 -15.68 3.01 1.19
CA ALA A 61 -14.71 2.76 2.25
C ALA A 61 -14.17 1.31 2.25
N ARG A 62 -15.03 0.32 1.95
CA ARG A 62 -14.65 -1.09 1.86
C ARG A 62 -13.74 -1.37 0.64
N GLN A 63 -14.04 -0.77 -0.50
CA GLN A 63 -13.23 -0.94 -1.72
C GLN A 63 -11.83 -0.34 -1.56
N ILE A 64 -11.73 0.86 -0.96
CA ILE A 64 -10.45 1.49 -0.68
C ILE A 64 -9.66 0.66 0.36
N ALA A 65 -10.34 0.11 1.38
CA ALA A 65 -9.70 -0.79 2.34
C ALA A 65 -9.13 -2.06 1.67
N GLN A 66 -9.85 -2.61 0.69
CA GLN A 66 -9.39 -3.76 -0.08
C GLN A 66 -8.19 -3.42 -0.99
N ALA A 67 -8.18 -2.23 -1.61
CA ALA A 67 -7.03 -1.76 -2.38
C ALA A 67 -5.77 -1.58 -1.50
N LYS A 68 -5.95 -1.14 -0.25
CA LYS A 68 -4.87 -0.97 0.72
C LYS A 68 -4.18 -2.28 1.11
N GLU A 69 -4.87 -3.42 1.11
CA GLU A 69 -4.29 -4.71 1.53
C GLU A 69 -3.03 -5.12 0.75
N GLN A 70 -2.86 -4.60 -0.47
CA GLN A 70 -1.71 -4.90 -1.32
C GLN A 70 -0.44 -4.14 -0.90
N TYR A 71 -0.56 -2.96 -0.26
CA TYR A 71 0.60 -2.12 0.09
C TYR A 71 1.57 -2.80 1.05
N PRO A 72 1.12 -3.40 2.17
CA PRO A 72 2.03 -4.09 3.10
C PRO A 72 2.82 -5.22 2.44
N ALA A 73 2.22 -5.93 1.47
CA ALA A 73 2.92 -6.97 0.72
C ALA A 73 3.98 -6.38 -0.20
N ARG A 74 3.64 -5.36 -0.99
CA ARG A 74 4.57 -4.67 -1.90
C ARG A 74 5.73 -4.01 -1.15
N ILE A 75 5.47 -3.38 -0.01
CA ILE A 75 6.51 -2.79 0.85
C ILE A 75 7.48 -3.87 1.35
N ARG A 76 6.98 -5.04 1.75
CA ARG A 76 7.84 -6.15 2.16
C ARG A 76 8.70 -6.69 1.02
N GLU A 77 8.12 -6.84 -0.17
CA GLU A 77 8.84 -7.28 -1.37
C GLU A 77 9.97 -6.31 -1.72
N VAL A 78 9.68 -5.02 -1.81
CA VAL A 78 10.68 -3.97 -2.08
C VAL A 78 11.78 -3.97 -1.01
N ARG A 79 11.44 -4.10 0.27
CA ARG A 79 12.43 -4.19 1.35
C ARG A 79 13.31 -5.44 1.24
N GLN A 80 12.75 -6.57 0.81
CA GLN A 80 13.50 -7.81 0.60
C GLN A 80 14.46 -7.70 -0.60
N ASP A 81 14.00 -7.11 -1.69
CA ASP A 81 14.84 -6.85 -2.87
C ASP A 81 16.00 -5.91 -2.52
N LEU A 82 15.71 -4.86 -1.76
CA LEU A 82 16.70 -3.89 -1.30
C LEU A 82 17.75 -4.55 -0.37
N ALA A 83 17.32 -5.44 0.53
CA ALA A 83 18.25 -6.22 1.34
C ALA A 83 19.15 -7.12 0.47
N SER A 84 18.56 -7.79 -0.53
CA SER A 84 19.29 -8.64 -1.47
C SER A 84 20.33 -7.86 -2.27
N LEU A 85 19.98 -6.66 -2.74
CA LEU A 85 20.90 -5.75 -3.45
C LEU A 85 22.05 -5.29 -2.54
N ARG A 86 21.76 -4.98 -1.27
CA ARG A 86 22.80 -4.60 -0.30
C ARG A 86 23.78 -5.74 -0.02
N ASP A 87 23.28 -6.97 0.10
CA ASP A 87 24.13 -8.14 0.27
C ASP A 87 25.02 -8.39 -0.95
N GLU A 88 24.46 -8.28 -2.17
CA GLU A 88 25.23 -8.40 -3.42
C GLU A 88 26.31 -7.32 -3.51
N ARG A 89 25.98 -6.08 -3.15
CA ARG A 89 26.94 -4.96 -3.11
C ARG A 89 28.09 -5.27 -2.16
N VAL A 90 27.81 -5.74 -0.94
CA VAL A 90 28.85 -6.08 0.04
C VAL A 90 29.77 -7.18 -0.48
N GLN A 91 29.21 -8.22 -1.10
CA GLN A 91 30.02 -9.29 -1.70
C GLN A 91 30.93 -8.76 -2.80
N LEU A 92 30.41 -7.89 -3.67
CA LEU A 92 31.16 -7.34 -4.78
C LEU A 92 32.24 -6.34 -4.32
N GLU A 93 31.99 -5.56 -3.25
CA GLU A 93 32.99 -4.70 -2.61
C GLU A 93 34.15 -5.52 -2.05
N GLN A 94 33.87 -6.68 -1.44
CA GLN A 94 34.91 -7.60 -0.98
C GLN A 94 35.72 -8.17 -2.15
N ASP A 95 35.06 -8.60 -3.22
CA ASP A 95 35.73 -9.15 -4.41
C ASP A 95 36.62 -8.10 -5.11
N GLN A 96 36.18 -6.83 -5.14
CA GLN A 96 36.99 -5.71 -5.61
C GLN A 96 38.22 -5.53 -4.72
N ALA A 97 38.05 -5.44 -3.40
CA ALA A 97 39.14 -5.23 -2.45
C ALA A 97 40.18 -6.36 -2.51
N VAL A 98 39.73 -7.61 -2.66
CA VAL A 98 40.61 -8.77 -2.86
C VAL A 98 41.41 -8.61 -4.16
N SER A 99 40.75 -8.23 -5.26
CA SER A 99 41.40 -8.06 -6.55
C SER A 99 42.45 -6.94 -6.52
N GLU A 100 42.13 -5.80 -5.91
CA GLU A 100 43.06 -4.69 -5.70
C GLU A 100 44.25 -5.11 -4.83
N ARG A 101 44.00 -5.88 -3.76
CA ARG A 101 45.07 -6.40 -2.90
C ARG A 101 46.01 -7.33 -3.65
N VAL A 102 45.49 -8.20 -4.51
CA VAL A 102 46.31 -9.07 -5.35
C VAL A 102 47.20 -8.24 -6.29
N VAL A 103 46.67 -7.17 -6.88
CA VAL A 103 47.47 -6.27 -7.74
C VAL A 103 48.63 -5.66 -6.95
N VAL A 104 48.40 -5.19 -5.72
CA VAL A 104 49.47 -4.63 -4.87
C VAL A 104 50.56 -5.66 -4.55
N LEU A 105 50.18 -6.90 -4.22
CA LEU A 105 51.14 -7.97 -3.93
C LEU A 105 51.97 -8.34 -5.18
N VAL A 106 51.29 -8.44 -6.32
CA VAL A 106 51.93 -8.72 -7.61
C VAL A 106 52.88 -7.59 -8.02
N ASP A 107 52.49 -6.33 -7.85
CA ASP A 107 53.35 -5.17 -8.16
C ASP A 107 54.61 -5.15 -7.31
N HIS A 108 54.50 -5.51 -6.04
CA HIS A 108 55.64 -5.68 -5.15
C HIS A 108 56.57 -6.83 -5.61
N ASP A 109 56.01 -7.97 -6.04
CA ASP A 109 56.82 -9.10 -6.53
C ASP A 109 57.52 -8.79 -7.85
N LEU A 110 56.84 -8.10 -8.77
CA LEU A 110 57.43 -7.61 -10.02
C LEU A 110 58.56 -6.61 -9.75
N ALA A 111 58.39 -5.70 -8.79
CA ALA A 111 59.42 -4.74 -8.41
C ALA A 111 60.72 -5.40 -7.91
N LYS A 112 60.63 -6.61 -7.33
CA LYS A 112 61.79 -7.42 -6.94
C LYS A 112 62.35 -8.26 -8.08
N LEU A 113 61.50 -8.87 -8.89
CA LEU A 113 61.91 -9.84 -9.91
C LEU A 113 62.45 -9.18 -11.19
N LEU A 114 61.88 -8.06 -11.61
CA LEU A 114 62.27 -7.37 -12.85
C LEU A 114 63.74 -6.94 -12.86
N PRO A 115 64.28 -6.28 -11.81
CA PRO A 115 65.69 -5.87 -11.80
C PRO A 115 66.65 -7.05 -11.88
N GLU A 116 66.31 -8.18 -11.25
CA GLU A 116 67.15 -9.39 -11.27
C GLU A 116 67.15 -10.08 -12.64
N VAL A 117 66.01 -10.08 -13.33
CA VAL A 117 65.91 -10.56 -14.71
C VAL A 117 66.67 -9.65 -15.67
N GLU A 118 66.55 -8.32 -15.51
CA GLU A 118 67.26 -7.33 -16.33
C GLU A 118 68.78 -7.43 -16.17
N LYS A 119 69.30 -7.60 -14.95
CA LYS A 119 70.74 -7.81 -14.69
C LYS A 119 71.32 -9.00 -15.46
N VAL A 120 70.58 -10.13 -15.50
CA VAL A 120 71.02 -11.31 -16.24
C VAL A 120 70.89 -11.10 -17.75
N GLN A 121 69.88 -10.35 -18.20
CA GLN A 121 69.69 -10.02 -19.61
C GLN A 121 70.80 -9.09 -20.15
N THR A 122 71.22 -8.08 -19.38
CA THR A 122 72.32 -7.19 -19.75
C THR A 122 73.65 -7.94 -19.78
N ALA A 123 73.92 -8.78 -18.77
CA ALA A 123 75.11 -9.65 -18.77
C ALA A 123 75.15 -10.59 -19.98
N LEU A 124 74.00 -11.12 -20.42
CA LEU A 124 73.90 -11.92 -21.63
C LEU A 124 74.23 -11.11 -22.90
N ALA A 125 73.75 -9.86 -22.98
CA ALA A 125 74.02 -8.97 -24.10
C ALA A 125 75.52 -8.57 -24.19
N GLU A 126 76.20 -8.48 -23.06
CA GLU A 126 77.62 -8.15 -22.94
C GLU A 126 78.57 -9.35 -23.13
N GLY A 127 78.04 -10.55 -23.39
CA GLY A 127 78.84 -11.74 -23.71
C GLY A 127 79.35 -12.53 -22.49
N ALA A 128 78.69 -12.40 -21.33
CA ALA A 128 79.09 -13.09 -20.11
C ALA A 128 79.08 -14.64 -20.25
N PRO A 129 79.97 -15.35 -19.52
CA PRO A 129 80.07 -16.81 -19.58
C PRO A 129 78.79 -17.51 -19.09
N ARG A 130 78.47 -18.67 -19.70
CA ARG A 130 77.27 -19.51 -19.43
C ARG A 130 76.98 -19.82 -17.96
N ALA A 131 77.98 -19.76 -17.08
CA ALA A 131 77.81 -19.98 -15.64
C ALA A 131 77.13 -18.80 -14.90
N GLN A 132 77.34 -17.55 -15.33
CA GLN A 132 76.63 -16.37 -14.80
C GLN A 132 75.24 -16.19 -15.43
N LEU A 133 74.96 -16.90 -16.52
CA LEU A 133 73.69 -16.86 -17.25
C LEU A 133 72.55 -17.69 -16.62
N ALA A 134 72.82 -18.34 -15.49
CA ALA A 134 72.01 -19.46 -15.02
C ALA A 134 71.22 -19.23 -13.73
N SER A 135 71.50 -18.18 -12.94
CA SER A 135 70.85 -17.98 -11.63
C SER A 135 70.34 -16.55 -11.44
N VAL A 136 69.02 -16.42 -11.38
CA VAL A 136 68.28 -15.27 -10.87
C VAL A 136 67.89 -15.60 -9.44
N SER A 137 68.27 -14.77 -8.47
CA SER A 137 67.83 -14.94 -7.07
C SER A 137 66.51 -14.20 -6.85
N PHE A 138 65.47 -14.92 -6.42
CA PHE A 138 64.19 -14.32 -6.05
C PHE A 138 63.71 -14.94 -4.73
N ASP A 139 63.50 -14.08 -3.72
CA ASP A 139 62.99 -14.49 -2.41
C ASP A 139 63.81 -15.63 -1.74
N GLY A 140 65.13 -15.59 -1.91
CA GLY A 140 66.05 -16.60 -1.37
C GLY A 140 66.15 -17.90 -2.18
N GLU A 141 65.38 -18.05 -3.26
CA GLU A 141 65.49 -19.17 -4.21
C GLU A 141 66.28 -18.74 -5.46
N GLU A 142 67.28 -19.54 -5.84
CA GLU A 142 67.95 -19.38 -7.13
C GLU A 142 67.18 -20.12 -8.22
N MET A 143 66.85 -19.43 -9.31
CA MET A 143 66.14 -19.99 -10.46
C MET A 143 66.80 -19.64 -11.78
N SER A 144 66.59 -20.47 -12.80
CA SER A 144 67.12 -20.17 -14.14
C SER A 144 66.47 -18.93 -14.74
N TYR A 145 67.23 -18.17 -15.55
CA TYR A 145 66.71 -17.01 -16.29
C TYR A 145 65.41 -17.33 -17.04
N ARG A 146 65.36 -18.47 -17.73
CA ARG A 146 64.15 -18.92 -18.45
C ARG A 146 62.95 -19.08 -17.50
N ARG A 147 63.16 -19.64 -16.31
CA ARG A 147 62.12 -19.80 -15.29
C ARG A 147 61.69 -18.46 -14.71
N ALA A 148 62.64 -17.56 -14.43
CA ALA A 148 62.36 -16.21 -13.96
C ALA A 148 61.54 -15.40 -14.99
N SER A 149 61.94 -15.38 -16.26
CA SER A 149 61.20 -14.70 -17.32
C SER A 149 59.80 -15.30 -17.54
N ALA A 150 59.63 -16.62 -17.37
CA ALA A 150 58.32 -17.25 -17.41
C ALA A 150 57.44 -16.81 -16.23
N LYS A 151 58.03 -16.74 -15.03
CA LYS A 151 57.36 -16.27 -13.80
C LYS A 151 56.94 -14.80 -13.90
N VAL A 152 57.76 -13.92 -14.46
CA VAL A 152 57.37 -12.51 -14.76
C VAL A 152 56.10 -12.48 -15.61
N LYS A 153 56.09 -13.20 -16.74
CA LYS A 153 54.92 -13.24 -17.64
C LYS A 153 53.67 -13.81 -16.98
N GLU A 154 53.83 -14.79 -16.09
CA GLU A 154 52.72 -15.35 -15.31
C GLU A 154 52.15 -14.32 -14.33
N ILE A 155 53.03 -13.65 -13.58
CA ILE A 155 52.68 -12.60 -12.63
C ILE A 155 51.99 -11.42 -13.34
N GLU A 156 52.51 -10.98 -14.49
CA GLU A 156 51.90 -9.93 -15.32
C GLU A 156 50.49 -10.32 -15.81
N ARG A 157 50.28 -11.58 -16.23
CA ARG A 157 48.94 -12.05 -16.61
C ARG A 157 47.98 -12.02 -15.44
N THR A 158 48.42 -12.45 -14.26
CA THR A 158 47.63 -12.39 -13.03
C THR A 158 47.29 -10.94 -12.69
N ARG A 159 48.26 -10.03 -12.78
CA ARG A 159 48.04 -8.59 -12.61
C ARG A 159 46.93 -8.07 -13.53
N MET A 160 47.07 -8.31 -14.82
CA MET A 160 46.10 -7.81 -15.82
C MET A 160 44.70 -8.37 -15.57
N ALA A 161 44.58 -9.65 -15.21
CA ALA A 161 43.30 -10.27 -14.89
C ALA A 161 42.63 -9.65 -13.66
N HIS A 162 43.39 -9.35 -12.61
CA HIS A 162 42.85 -8.73 -11.40
C HIS A 162 42.57 -7.23 -11.55
N VAL A 163 43.36 -6.51 -12.36
CA VAL A 163 43.04 -5.12 -12.74
C VAL A 163 41.72 -5.05 -13.50
N ALA A 164 41.53 -5.93 -14.50
CA ALA A 164 40.27 -5.99 -15.25
C ALA A 164 39.08 -6.34 -14.32
N ARG A 165 39.24 -7.36 -13.47
CA ARG A 165 38.20 -7.76 -12.50
C ARG A 165 37.83 -6.63 -11.54
N ALA A 166 38.82 -5.88 -11.02
CA ALA A 166 38.56 -4.75 -10.13
C ALA A 166 37.80 -3.62 -10.84
N ALA A 167 38.16 -3.31 -12.09
CA ALA A 167 37.46 -2.32 -12.89
C ALA A 167 36.00 -2.74 -13.21
N ASP A 168 35.79 -4.01 -13.55
CA ASP A 168 34.46 -4.57 -13.78
C ASP A 168 33.60 -4.52 -12.51
N ALA A 169 34.18 -4.89 -11.36
CA ALA A 169 33.52 -4.80 -10.06
C ALA A 169 33.14 -3.36 -9.72
N GLN A 170 34.03 -2.39 -9.95
CA GLN A 170 33.77 -0.97 -9.74
C GLN A 170 32.60 -0.46 -10.60
N HIS A 171 32.54 -0.87 -11.88
CA HIS A 171 31.43 -0.53 -12.76
C HIS A 171 30.11 -1.10 -12.25
N ASN A 172 30.11 -2.38 -11.87
CA ASN A 172 28.91 -3.05 -11.39
C ASN A 172 28.44 -2.50 -10.03
N LEU A 173 29.34 -2.13 -9.13
CA LEU A 173 29.01 -1.44 -7.88
C LEU A 173 28.30 -0.11 -8.11
N LYS A 174 28.72 0.66 -9.11
CA LYS A 174 28.02 1.89 -9.49
C LYS A 174 26.59 1.61 -9.93
N TYR A 175 26.38 0.53 -10.70
CA TYR A 175 25.04 0.12 -11.13
C TYR A 175 24.17 -0.31 -9.95
N LEU A 176 24.69 -1.15 -9.05
CA LEU A 176 23.97 -1.60 -7.86
C LEU A 176 23.58 -0.44 -6.93
N ARG A 177 24.48 0.54 -6.72
CA ARG A 177 24.17 1.76 -5.95
C ARG A 177 23.02 2.55 -6.55
N ASN A 178 23.04 2.77 -7.86
CA ASN A 178 21.95 3.46 -8.55
C ASN A 178 20.62 2.67 -8.47
N GLN A 179 20.67 1.34 -8.46
CA GLN A 179 19.48 0.52 -8.26
C GLN A 179 18.96 0.62 -6.83
N GLU A 180 19.83 0.56 -5.83
CA GLU A 180 19.48 0.73 -4.42
C GLU A 180 18.79 2.08 -4.17
N GLU A 181 19.37 3.18 -4.66
CA GLU A 181 18.75 4.52 -4.57
C GLU A 181 17.34 4.57 -5.19
N ARG A 182 17.12 3.85 -6.30
CA ARG A 182 15.81 3.76 -6.93
C ARG A 182 14.82 2.95 -6.10
N PHE A 183 15.24 1.82 -5.53
CA PHE A 183 14.40 1.00 -4.67
C PHE A 183 14.08 1.72 -3.34
N GLU A 184 15.03 2.48 -2.78
CA GLU A 184 14.80 3.36 -1.63
C GLU A 184 13.73 4.42 -1.95
N ALA A 185 13.87 5.11 -3.08
CA ALA A 185 12.87 6.10 -3.50
C ALA A 185 11.48 5.50 -3.73
N ILE A 186 11.39 4.29 -4.29
CA ILE A 186 10.12 3.56 -4.45
C ILE A 186 9.55 3.17 -3.08
N LEU A 187 10.39 2.70 -2.17
CA LEU A 187 9.98 2.31 -0.82
C LEU A 187 9.41 3.50 -0.06
N ASP A 188 10.13 4.62 -0.04
CA ASP A 188 9.70 5.86 0.62
C ASP A 188 8.34 6.31 0.08
N LYS A 189 8.17 6.29 -1.24
CA LYS A 189 6.91 6.64 -1.89
C LYS A 189 5.77 5.69 -1.50
N LEU A 190 6.00 4.39 -1.49
CA LEU A 190 4.98 3.40 -1.09
C LEU A 190 4.58 3.53 0.38
N GLU A 191 5.55 3.85 1.25
CA GLU A 191 5.30 4.07 2.68
C GLU A 191 4.51 5.35 2.92
N GLU A 192 4.88 6.44 2.23
CA GLU A 192 4.15 7.71 2.25
C GLU A 192 2.72 7.53 1.72
N GLU A 193 2.56 6.91 0.55
CA GLU A 193 1.26 6.62 -0.05
C GLU A 193 0.40 5.78 0.90
N ASN A 194 0.96 4.72 1.49
CA ASN A 194 0.22 3.90 2.44
C ASN A 194 -0.25 4.73 3.64
N ALA A 195 0.62 5.55 4.25
CA ALA A 195 0.26 6.42 5.37
C ALA A 195 -0.84 7.43 5.01
N GLN A 196 -0.76 8.04 3.83
CA GLN A 196 -1.79 8.94 3.30
C GLN A 196 -3.12 8.21 3.11
N PHE A 197 -3.10 7.00 2.53
CA PHE A 197 -4.29 6.17 2.38
C PHE A 197 -4.90 5.75 3.73
N GLU A 198 -4.08 5.46 4.76
CA GLU A 198 -4.62 5.15 6.09
C GLU A 198 -5.36 6.35 6.69
N ALA A 199 -4.80 7.56 6.55
CA ALA A 199 -5.41 8.78 7.04
C ALA A 199 -6.73 9.08 6.32
N GLN A 200 -6.74 8.97 4.98
CA GLN A 200 -7.95 9.17 4.17
C GLN A 200 -9.04 8.16 4.50
N LEU A 201 -8.68 6.88 4.69
CA LEU A 201 -9.63 5.85 5.12
C LEU A 201 -10.21 6.13 6.50
N ALA A 202 -9.40 6.62 7.44
CA ALA A 202 -9.87 6.99 8.77
C ALA A 202 -10.86 8.16 8.71
N GLN A 203 -10.57 9.17 7.90
CA GLN A 203 -11.46 10.30 7.65
C GLN A 203 -12.79 9.83 7.01
N LEU A 204 -12.71 9.07 5.91
CA LEU A 204 -13.88 8.55 5.20
C LEU A 204 -14.77 7.70 6.12
N ASN A 205 -14.17 6.84 6.95
CA ASN A 205 -14.93 6.04 7.93
C ASN A 205 -15.67 6.92 8.96
N ASN A 206 -15.10 8.05 9.37
CA ASN A 206 -15.76 8.99 10.28
C ASN A 206 -16.91 9.73 9.57
N GLU A 207 -16.73 10.09 8.30
CA GLU A 207 -17.77 10.69 7.46
C GLU A 207 -18.94 9.72 7.24
N VAL A 208 -18.66 8.45 6.88
CA VAL A 208 -19.66 7.38 6.77
C VAL A 208 -20.46 7.23 8.05
N LYS A 209 -19.79 7.23 9.22
CA LYS A 209 -20.47 7.19 10.53
C LYS A 209 -21.35 8.41 10.78
N SER A 210 -20.96 9.58 10.29
CA SER A 210 -21.75 10.80 10.39
C SER A 210 -23.01 10.72 9.54
N ILE A 211 -22.88 10.29 8.29
CA ILE A 211 -23.99 10.09 7.36
C ILE A 211 -24.98 9.08 7.93
N ALA A 212 -24.49 7.92 8.42
CA ALA A 212 -25.34 6.89 9.04
C ALA A 212 -26.06 7.37 10.31
N ARG A 213 -25.52 8.35 11.03
CA ARG A 213 -26.20 8.99 12.18
C ARG A 213 -27.24 10.00 11.72
N ASN A 214 -26.94 10.82 10.72
CA ASN A 214 -27.87 11.77 10.14
C ASN A 214 -29.08 11.05 9.53
N GLU A 215 -28.86 9.94 8.83
CA GLU A 215 -29.91 9.10 8.25
C GLU A 215 -30.87 8.56 9.32
N ARG A 216 -30.35 8.11 10.47
CA ARG A 216 -31.18 7.70 11.61
C ARG A 216 -32.00 8.86 12.19
N LEU A 217 -31.41 10.05 12.24
CA LEU A 217 -32.10 11.25 12.71
C LEU A 217 -33.23 11.66 11.76
N ILE A 218 -32.99 11.61 10.45
CA ILE A 218 -34.02 11.85 9.42
C ILE A 218 -35.17 10.87 9.61
N LYS A 219 -34.91 9.56 9.71
CA LYS A 219 -35.95 8.55 9.96
C LYS A 219 -36.74 8.78 11.26
N MET A 220 -36.09 9.22 12.34
CA MET A 220 -36.78 9.57 13.58
C MET A 220 -37.65 10.82 13.43
N LEU A 221 -37.19 11.83 12.67
CA LEU A 221 -37.97 13.03 12.37
C LEU A 221 -39.15 12.73 11.43
N GLU A 222 -38.97 11.88 10.42
CA GLU A 222 -40.05 11.40 9.54
C GLU A 222 -41.10 10.62 10.33
N ALA A 223 -40.68 9.69 11.21
CA ALA A 223 -41.59 8.96 12.07
C ALA A 223 -42.37 9.90 13.00
N ARG A 224 -41.71 10.93 13.56
CA ARG A 224 -42.36 11.97 14.35
C ARG A 224 -43.37 12.77 13.52
N GLN A 225 -43.01 13.19 12.31
CA GLN A 225 -43.92 13.93 11.43
C GLN A 225 -45.16 13.10 11.10
N SER A 226 -44.98 11.83 10.74
CA SER A 226 -46.09 10.90 10.49
C SER A 226 -47.01 10.77 11.70
N THR A 227 -46.47 10.67 12.92
CA THR A 227 -47.31 10.65 14.12
C THR A 227 -48.04 11.97 14.39
N LEU A 228 -47.41 13.11 14.06
CA LEU A 228 -48.07 14.42 14.18
C LEU A 228 -49.19 14.55 13.15
N ASP A 229 -48.97 14.15 11.90
CA ASP A 229 -49.97 14.17 10.82
C ASP A 229 -51.18 13.26 11.16
N GLU A 230 -50.93 12.08 11.74
CA GLU A 230 -51.99 11.19 12.25
C GLU A 230 -52.79 11.86 13.38
N VAL A 231 -52.12 12.44 14.38
CA VAL A 231 -52.78 13.11 15.50
C VAL A 231 -53.59 14.32 15.03
N GLU A 232 -53.06 15.16 14.13
CA GLU A 232 -53.79 16.29 13.54
C GLU A 232 -55.07 15.81 12.81
N THR A 233 -54.99 14.67 12.11
CA THR A 233 -56.14 14.05 11.44
C THR A 233 -57.22 13.59 12.43
N PHE A 234 -56.81 13.01 13.56
CA PHE A 234 -57.74 12.60 14.63
C PHE A 234 -58.31 13.77 15.43
N GLU A 235 -57.52 14.81 15.70
CA GLU A 235 -57.95 15.99 16.46
C GLU A 235 -58.95 16.83 15.63
N ALA A 236 -58.70 17.02 14.34
CA ALA A 236 -59.62 17.73 13.44
C ALA A 236 -60.96 17.01 13.24
N SER A 237 -60.99 15.68 13.29
CA SER A 237 -62.21 14.88 13.10
C SER A 237 -62.98 14.57 14.39
N SER A 238 -62.30 14.43 15.52
CA SER A 238 -62.93 14.05 16.79
C SER A 238 -63.47 15.25 17.57
N LEU A 239 -62.82 16.42 17.53
CA LEU A 239 -63.25 17.58 18.31
C LEU A 239 -64.56 18.17 17.77
N ASP A 240 -64.72 18.20 16.44
CA ASP A 240 -65.96 18.59 15.76
C ASP A 240 -67.11 17.57 15.95
N GLN A 241 -66.78 16.28 16.04
CA GLN A 241 -67.75 15.22 16.35
C GLN A 241 -68.19 15.26 17.82
N ILE A 242 -67.27 15.54 18.74
CA ILE A 242 -67.57 15.65 20.17
C ILE A 242 -68.40 16.91 20.45
N THR A 243 -68.10 18.05 19.83
CA THR A 243 -68.94 19.27 19.95
C THR A 243 -70.33 19.02 19.40
N THR A 244 -70.47 18.41 18.22
CA THR A 244 -71.77 18.05 17.63
C THR A 244 -72.56 17.09 18.52
N LEU A 245 -71.91 16.08 19.13
CA LEU A 245 -72.57 15.15 20.06
C LEU A 245 -73.00 15.83 21.37
N LEU A 246 -72.21 16.77 21.88
CA LEU A 246 -72.54 17.55 23.08
C LEU A 246 -73.71 18.50 22.82
N GLU A 247 -73.73 19.19 21.68
CA GLU A 247 -74.87 20.02 21.27
C GLU A 247 -76.14 19.19 21.12
N ARG A 248 -76.03 18.01 20.51
CA ARG A 248 -77.16 17.08 20.36
C ARG A 248 -77.69 16.56 21.70
N LYS A 249 -76.79 16.22 22.64
CA LYS A 249 -77.18 15.83 24.00
C LYS A 249 -77.81 16.98 24.77
N ARG A 250 -77.28 18.20 24.62
CA ARG A 250 -77.83 19.39 25.26
C ARG A 250 -79.24 19.70 24.74
N LEU A 251 -79.45 19.65 23.42
CA LEU A 251 -80.77 19.80 22.80
C LEU A 251 -81.76 18.72 23.27
N ALA A 252 -81.30 17.47 23.36
CA ALA A 252 -82.14 16.37 23.87
C ALA A 252 -82.52 16.59 25.35
N GLN A 253 -81.59 17.07 26.17
CA GLN A 253 -81.85 17.39 27.58
C GLN A 253 -82.77 18.61 27.74
N GLU A 254 -82.64 19.66 26.93
CA GLU A 254 -83.57 20.80 26.93
C GLU A 254 -85.00 20.35 26.56
N LEU A 255 -85.14 19.46 25.57
CA LEU A 255 -86.43 18.86 25.19
C LEU A 255 -87.02 17.98 26.30
N GLU A 256 -86.20 17.19 26.99
CA GLU A 256 -86.63 16.36 28.11
C GLU A 256 -87.03 17.21 29.34
N LEU A 257 -86.30 18.30 29.60
CA LEU A 257 -86.65 19.27 30.64
C LEU A 257 -87.96 20.02 30.30
N ASP A 258 -88.19 20.41 29.05
CA ASP A 258 -89.46 21.01 28.61
C ASP A 258 -90.63 20.02 28.73
N GLN A 259 -90.42 18.75 28.42
CA GLN A 259 -91.42 17.69 28.62
C GLN A 259 -91.72 17.43 30.10
N LEU A 260 -90.68 17.42 30.96
CA LEU A 260 -90.85 17.26 32.40
C LEU A 260 -91.50 18.49 33.05
N ALA A 261 -91.14 19.70 32.61
CA ALA A 261 -91.74 20.95 33.07
C ALA A 261 -93.21 21.05 32.66
N SER A 262 -93.56 20.66 31.43
CA SER A 262 -94.97 20.60 30.98
C SER A 262 -95.79 19.49 31.66
N THR A 263 -95.17 18.51 32.31
CA THR A 263 -95.87 17.45 33.05
C THR A 263 -96.22 17.85 34.49
N VAL A 264 -95.59 18.89 35.05
CA VAL A 264 -95.81 19.36 36.44
C VAL A 264 -96.99 20.36 36.56
N GLU A 265 -97.58 20.79 35.45
CA GLU A 265 -98.71 21.74 35.44
C GLU A 265 -100.06 21.06 35.15
N SER A 266 -100.50 20.13 36.01
CA SER A 266 -101.94 19.97 36.35
C SER A 266 -102.14 19.18 37.66
N ILE A 267 -102.24 19.90 38.79
CA ILE A 267 -102.97 19.39 39.96
C ILE A 267 -104.08 20.40 40.23
N ASP A 268 -105.30 19.95 39.98
CA ASP A 268 -106.55 20.67 40.17
C ASP A 268 -106.93 20.66 41.66
N TYR A 269 -106.64 21.75 42.36
CA TYR A 269 -106.89 21.90 43.80
C TYR A 269 -108.38 21.81 44.19
N GLU A 270 -109.31 21.79 43.23
CA GLU A 270 -110.73 21.52 43.48
C GLU A 270 -111.04 20.03 43.71
N GLU A 271 -110.28 19.09 43.15
CA GLU A 271 -110.48 17.67 43.39
C GLU A 271 -110.03 17.28 44.82
N LEU A 272 -109.00 17.98 45.32
CA LEU A 272 -108.53 17.91 46.70
C LEU A 272 -109.54 18.50 47.70
N ALA A 273 -110.39 19.45 47.25
CA ALA A 273 -111.45 20.02 48.06
C ALA A 273 -112.66 19.07 48.29
N ARG A 274 -112.84 18.01 47.49
CA ARG A 274 -113.99 17.08 47.66
C ARG A 274 -113.76 15.93 48.63
N SER A 275 -112.52 15.48 48.81
CA SER A 275 -112.21 14.32 49.66
C SER A 275 -112.23 14.66 51.16
N GLU A 276 -111.88 15.89 51.54
CA GLU A 276 -111.87 16.33 52.94
C GLU A 276 -113.28 16.59 53.51
N LEU A 277 -114.29 16.86 52.66
CA LEU A 277 -115.67 17.13 53.07
C LEU A 277 -116.55 15.88 53.27
N THR A 278 -116.00 14.66 53.13
CA THR A 278 -116.77 13.40 53.26
C THR A 278 -116.30 12.45 54.37
N GLY A 279 -115.43 12.90 55.29
CA GLY A 279 -114.92 12.10 56.41
C GLY A 279 -115.17 12.69 57.80
N ASN A 280 -116.31 12.30 58.40
CA ASN A 280 -116.86 12.59 59.76
C ASN A 280 -117.84 13.77 59.89
#